data_AF-A0AA40Y5P6-F1
#
_entry.id   AF-A0AA40Y5P6-F1
#
_cell.length_a   1.000
_cell.length_b   1.000
_cell.length_c   1.000
_cell.angle_alpha   90.00
_cell.angle_beta   90.00
_cell.angle_gamma   90.00
#
_symmetry.space_group_name_H-M   'P 1'
#
loop_
_entity.id
_entity.type
_entity.pdbx_description
1 polymer ?
#
loop_
_entity_poly.entity_id
_entity_poly.type
_entity_poly.pdbx_seq_one_letter_code
_entity_poly.pdbx_strand_id
1 'polypeptide(L)'
;MSIDLQRIDLDTIQPNGKRGETQRPAFTKINQNFQDVALALEGMPGAIADSVSGKNRLINGNFELWQRGDNFTAAAAYCADRFFAQQGGMDGAVIFKSPVAPGDSNFPRSLFTLAANCNGNHNAAGHHFLFEQRVESVRTFAASESTLSFLVYNAGTAGRKIAVEFLQRFGTGGSPTVTAIQPEVFTLVQGLNRISKTVSLPSIYGKTLGGGDDSVICAVWLSAGSDFNARTGGLGAQAGQLYFGEMQWEAGARATRFEWRSPAHELALCQRYYQKSFPVTEVPNSRSSSAVHRNAVAFNSGTCRVVAEFKGTMRSTPKLLFHAGGEGGDIGSPSFWRYYDAAGGTWRAGTLTNVVMATSQAFMADVGGAGFLVSGSVLLAGHYTADAEL
;
A
#
# COMPACT_ATOMS: atom_id res chain seq x y z
N MET A 1 14.19 28.16 7.69
CA MET A 1 15.58 28.32 7.21
C MET A 1 15.85 29.81 7.15
N SER A 2 16.67 30.36 8.06
CA SER A 2 17.05 31.77 8.00
C SER A 2 18.28 31.86 7.10
N ILE A 3 18.18 32.54 5.97
CA ILE A 3 19.33 32.83 5.11
C ILE A 3 20.07 34.00 5.76
N ASP A 4 21.28 33.76 6.26
CA ASP A 4 22.11 34.81 6.86
C ASP A 4 22.94 35.48 5.75
N LEU A 5 22.36 36.54 5.17
CA LEU A 5 23.00 37.28 4.09
C LEU A 5 24.16 38.13 4.65
N GLN A 6 25.29 38.10 3.95
CA GLN A 6 26.44 38.91 4.31
C GLN A 6 26.10 40.39 4.19
N ARG A 7 26.23 41.13 5.30
CA ARG A 7 26.02 42.59 5.31
C ARG A 7 27.19 43.30 4.66
N ILE A 8 26.88 44.28 3.82
CA ILE A 8 27.85 45.24 3.30
C ILE A 8 28.01 46.31 4.37
N ASP A 9 29.23 46.48 4.85
CA ASP A 9 29.54 47.52 5.83
C ASP A 9 29.81 48.85 5.12
N LEU A 10 29.03 49.87 5.46
CA LEU A 10 29.12 51.20 4.86
C LEU A 10 29.77 52.22 5.81
N ASP A 11 29.97 51.87 7.08
CA ASP A 11 30.21 52.84 8.15
C ASP A 11 31.61 52.76 8.74
N THR A 12 32.23 51.57 8.76
CA THR A 12 33.56 51.37 9.33
C THR A 12 34.63 52.12 8.53
N ILE A 13 35.47 52.89 9.22
CA ILE A 13 36.60 53.59 8.62
C ILE A 13 37.72 52.57 8.35
N GLN A 14 38.12 52.45 7.10
CA GLN A 14 39.19 51.56 6.66
C GLN A 14 40.58 52.17 6.88
N PRO A 15 41.67 51.35 6.84
CA PRO A 15 43.05 51.84 6.96
C PRO A 15 43.46 52.90 5.92
N ASN A 16 42.72 53.01 4.82
CA ASN A 16 42.90 54.03 3.78
C ASN A 16 42.17 55.36 4.09
N GLY A 17 41.56 55.50 5.27
CA GLY A 17 40.81 56.69 5.71
C GLY A 17 39.41 56.83 5.10
N LYS A 18 38.98 55.92 4.22
CA LYS A 18 37.63 55.94 3.62
C LYS A 18 36.66 55.13 4.47
N ARG A 19 35.38 55.53 4.45
CA ARG A 19 34.29 54.81 5.14
C ARG A 19 33.75 53.69 4.26
N GLY A 20 33.41 52.58 4.90
CA GLY A 20 32.77 51.43 4.27
C GLY A 20 33.71 50.53 3.48
N GLU A 21 33.18 49.40 3.04
CA GLU A 21 33.90 48.42 2.24
C GLU A 21 34.31 48.95 0.87
N THR A 22 35.47 48.50 0.37
CA THR A 22 35.84 48.80 -1.01
C THR A 22 34.93 48.05 -1.99
N GLN A 23 34.86 48.53 -3.23
CA GLN A 23 33.98 47.98 -4.27
C GLN A 23 34.16 46.47 -4.44
N ARG A 24 35.40 45.97 -4.47
CA ARG A 24 35.68 44.55 -4.72
C ARG A 24 35.10 43.63 -3.63
N PRO A 25 35.38 43.81 -2.33
CA PRO A 25 34.70 43.09 -1.24
C PRO A 25 33.17 43.21 -1.29
N ALA A 26 32.62 44.40 -1.50
CA ALA A 26 31.17 44.60 -1.56
C ALA A 26 30.52 43.80 -2.72
N PHE A 27 31.09 43.85 -3.92
CA PHE A 27 30.61 43.07 -5.07
C PHE A 27 30.79 41.56 -4.88
N THR A 28 31.86 41.11 -4.21
CA THR A 28 32.01 39.69 -3.85
C THR A 28 30.88 39.23 -2.93
N LYS A 29 30.56 40.01 -1.88
CA LYS A 29 29.45 39.70 -0.96
C LYS A 29 28.10 39.67 -1.67
N ILE A 30 27.87 40.63 -2.57
CA ILE A 30 26.66 40.68 -3.40
C ILE A 30 26.52 39.41 -4.23
N ASN A 31 27.58 38.99 -4.93
CA ASN A 31 27.56 37.77 -5.73
C ASN A 31 27.31 36.52 -4.87
N GLN A 32 27.93 36.44 -3.69
CA GLN A 32 27.72 35.32 -2.77
C GLN A 32 26.27 35.28 -2.25
N ASN A 33 25.74 36.42 -1.82
CA ASN A 33 24.35 36.54 -1.39
C ASN A 33 23.37 36.14 -2.50
N PHE A 34 23.63 36.53 -3.76
CA PHE A 34 22.81 36.11 -4.89
C PHE A 34 22.89 34.60 -5.15
N GLN A 35 24.08 33.99 -5.02
CA GLN A 35 24.24 32.54 -5.12
C GLN A 35 23.48 31.81 -4.01
N ASP A 36 23.59 32.28 -2.77
CA ASP A 36 22.93 31.66 -1.61
C ASP A 36 21.39 31.77 -1.72
N VAL A 37 20.88 32.90 -2.19
CA VAL A 37 19.45 33.09 -2.48
C VAL A 37 18.98 32.18 -3.63
N ALA A 38 19.77 32.06 -4.71
CA ALA A 38 19.45 31.17 -5.82
C ALA A 38 19.37 29.70 -5.38
N LEU A 39 20.33 29.23 -4.59
CA LEU A 39 20.33 27.88 -4.02
C LEU A 39 19.14 27.65 -3.09
N ALA A 40 18.80 28.63 -2.25
CA ALA A 40 17.64 28.54 -1.38
C ALA A 40 16.33 28.47 -2.19
N LEU A 41 16.20 29.29 -3.24
CA LEU A 41 15.05 29.29 -4.13
C LEU A 41 14.92 27.97 -4.91
N GLU A 42 16.03 27.40 -5.37
CA GLU A 42 16.06 26.07 -6.00
C GLU A 42 15.62 24.96 -5.02
N GLY A 43 15.92 25.10 -3.73
CA GLY A 43 15.52 24.16 -2.68
C GLY A 43 14.07 24.30 -2.19
N MET A 44 13.43 25.46 -2.41
CA MET A 44 12.07 25.74 -1.91
C MET A 44 11.00 24.75 -2.41
N PRO A 45 10.92 24.40 -3.71
CA PRO A 45 9.94 23.43 -4.18
C PRO A 45 10.03 22.07 -3.47
N GLY A 46 11.25 21.58 -3.18
CA GLY A 46 11.46 20.35 -2.43
C GLY A 46 11.00 20.46 -0.98
N ALA A 47 11.33 21.57 -0.31
CA ALA A 47 10.91 21.81 1.07
C ALA A 47 9.37 21.92 1.21
N ILE A 48 8.71 22.56 0.25
CA ILE A 48 7.23 22.64 0.20
C ILE A 48 6.63 21.27 -0.12
N ALA A 49 7.19 20.54 -1.09
CA ALA A 49 6.74 19.18 -1.40
C ALA A 49 6.87 18.23 -0.20
N ASP A 50 7.80 18.47 0.73
CA ASP A 50 7.95 17.64 1.93
C ASP A 50 7.05 18.06 3.09
N SER A 51 6.50 19.27 3.07
CA SER A 51 5.54 19.73 4.08
C SER A 51 4.08 19.44 3.70
N VAL A 52 3.80 19.12 2.43
CA VAL A 52 2.47 18.76 1.94
C VAL A 52 2.29 17.24 1.97
N SER A 53 1.40 16.76 2.85
CA SER A 53 0.95 15.36 2.82
C SER A 53 -0.06 15.12 1.69
N GLY A 54 -0.09 13.90 1.15
CA GLY A 54 -0.98 13.48 0.07
C GLY A 54 -0.35 13.51 -1.32
N LYS A 55 0.97 13.72 -1.44
CA LYS A 55 1.69 13.69 -2.72
C LYS A 55 1.82 12.26 -3.25
N ASN A 56 2.09 11.30 -2.38
CA ASN A 56 2.22 9.91 -2.75
C ASN A 56 0.83 9.29 -2.95
N ARG A 57 0.51 8.86 -4.17
CA ARG A 57 -0.75 8.16 -4.45
C ARG A 57 -0.73 6.69 -4.09
N LEU A 58 0.45 6.15 -3.77
CA LEU A 58 0.59 4.82 -3.22
C LEU A 58 0.30 4.83 -1.72
N ILE A 59 -0.43 3.81 -1.30
CA ILE A 59 -0.74 3.49 0.09
C ILE A 59 0.17 2.34 0.51
N ASN A 60 0.69 2.41 1.72
CA ASN A 60 1.65 1.48 2.31
C ASN A 60 2.95 1.34 1.50
N GLY A 61 3.41 2.42 0.86
CA GLY A 61 4.60 2.40 0.00
C GLY A 61 5.92 2.03 0.71
N ASN A 62 5.97 2.15 2.04
CA ASN A 62 7.08 1.68 2.86
C ASN A 62 6.88 0.27 3.44
N PHE A 63 5.75 -0.38 3.12
CA PHE A 63 5.44 -1.77 3.49
C PHE A 63 5.42 -2.05 5.00
N GLU A 64 4.92 -1.12 5.79
CA GLU A 64 4.83 -1.30 7.25
C GLU A 64 3.59 -2.10 7.69
N LEU A 65 2.55 -2.12 6.85
CA LEU A 65 1.27 -2.75 7.15
C LEU A 65 1.09 -4.06 6.39
N TRP A 66 0.78 -5.13 7.13
CA TRP A 66 0.59 -6.50 6.64
C TRP A 66 -0.57 -7.19 7.35
N GLN A 67 -1.79 -6.69 7.16
CA GLN A 67 -2.96 -7.19 7.90
C GLN A 67 -3.42 -8.60 7.45
N ARG A 68 -3.02 -9.06 6.26
CA ARG A 68 -3.48 -10.31 5.63
C ARG A 68 -2.57 -11.52 5.85
N GLY A 69 -1.41 -11.33 6.46
CA GLY A 69 -0.38 -12.35 6.60
C GLY A 69 0.98 -11.84 6.13
N ASP A 70 2.00 -12.68 6.32
CA ASP A 70 3.39 -12.29 6.14
C ASP A 70 4.10 -13.01 4.98
N ASN A 71 3.46 -14.01 4.36
CA ASN A 71 4.06 -14.83 3.32
C ASN A 71 3.02 -15.29 2.29
N PHE A 72 3.27 -15.00 1.02
CA PHE A 72 2.34 -15.18 -0.08
C PHE A 72 3.05 -15.88 -1.25
N THR A 73 2.81 -17.18 -1.41
CA THR A 73 3.25 -17.98 -2.57
C THR A 73 2.30 -17.69 -3.72
N ALA A 74 2.72 -16.91 -4.72
CA ALA A 74 1.75 -16.17 -5.53
C ALA A 74 0.99 -17.03 -6.56
N ALA A 75 -0.33 -16.83 -6.56
CA ALA A 75 -1.16 -16.62 -7.75
C ALA A 75 -2.29 -15.65 -7.34
N ALA A 76 -2.23 -14.40 -7.81
CA ALA A 76 -3.26 -13.35 -7.69
C ALA A 76 -3.79 -13.06 -6.26
N ALA A 77 -2.97 -12.43 -5.40
CA ALA A 77 -3.35 -12.11 -4.02
C ALA A 77 -2.89 -10.73 -3.54
N TYR A 78 -3.68 -10.10 -2.67
CA TYR A 78 -3.25 -8.91 -1.92
C TYR A 78 -2.31 -9.29 -0.78
N CYS A 79 -1.15 -8.63 -0.69
CA CYS A 79 -0.11 -8.92 0.30
C CYS A 79 0.06 -7.79 1.33
N ALA A 80 1.08 -6.95 1.16
CA ALA A 80 1.42 -5.81 2.01
C ALA A 80 0.38 -4.68 1.87
N ASP A 81 -0.84 -4.89 2.35
CA ASP A 81 -1.99 -3.97 2.32
C ASP A 81 -2.03 -3.03 1.10
N ARG A 82 -2.87 -3.35 0.10
CA ARG A 82 -3.06 -2.70 -1.22
C ARG A 82 -2.17 -3.21 -2.35
N PHE A 83 -0.98 -3.73 -2.04
CA PHE A 83 -0.14 -4.34 -3.08
C PHE A 83 -0.69 -5.71 -3.48
N PHE A 84 -0.82 -5.93 -4.78
CA PHE A 84 -1.37 -7.14 -5.39
C PHE A 84 -0.27 -7.90 -6.13
N ALA A 85 -0.03 -9.14 -5.73
CA ALA A 85 0.95 -10.03 -6.31
C ALA A 85 0.32 -10.89 -7.40
N GLN A 86 0.99 -11.04 -8.54
CA GLN A 86 0.58 -11.92 -9.63
C GLN A 86 1.74 -12.82 -10.04
N GLN A 87 1.41 -14.08 -10.34
CA GLN A 87 2.36 -15.07 -10.81
C GLN A 87 1.65 -16.08 -11.70
N GLY A 88 2.34 -16.53 -12.73
CA GLY A 88 1.94 -17.67 -13.55
C GLY A 88 3.16 -18.29 -14.21
N GLY A 89 3.12 -19.59 -14.48
CA GLY A 89 4.25 -20.31 -15.09
C GLY A 89 5.50 -20.38 -14.20
N MET A 90 5.34 -20.26 -12.88
CA MET A 90 6.42 -20.38 -11.89
C MET A 90 5.93 -21.14 -10.64
N ASP A 91 6.80 -21.85 -9.94
CA ASP A 91 6.46 -22.62 -8.72
C ASP A 91 7.13 -22.11 -7.43
N GLY A 92 8.16 -21.26 -7.54
CA GLY A 92 8.98 -20.83 -6.41
C GLY A 92 8.91 -19.34 -6.08
N ALA A 93 8.01 -18.60 -6.74
CA ALA A 93 7.88 -17.17 -6.53
C ALA A 93 7.01 -16.84 -5.31
N VAL A 94 7.52 -15.93 -4.46
CA VAL A 94 6.95 -15.62 -3.15
C VAL A 94 7.14 -14.14 -2.84
N ILE A 95 6.10 -13.50 -2.31
CA ILE A 95 6.19 -12.18 -1.65
C ILE A 95 6.02 -12.36 -0.15
N PHE A 96 6.88 -11.73 0.64
CA PHE A 96 6.83 -11.85 2.09
C PHE A 96 7.33 -10.61 2.81
N LYS A 97 6.89 -10.46 4.05
CA LYS A 97 7.31 -9.40 4.96
C LYS A 97 8.72 -9.72 5.46
N SER A 98 9.67 -8.82 5.20
CA SER A 98 11.03 -8.95 5.74
C SER A 98 11.29 -7.89 6.80
N PRO A 99 11.64 -8.26 8.04
CA PRO A 99 11.99 -7.29 9.07
C PRO A 99 13.28 -6.56 8.71
N VAL A 100 13.35 -5.29 9.10
CA VAL A 100 14.55 -4.46 9.00
C VAL A 100 15.12 -4.28 10.40
N ALA A 101 16.42 -4.51 10.56
CA ALA A 101 17.08 -4.34 11.85
C ALA A 101 17.22 -2.84 12.20
N PRO A 102 17.08 -2.45 13.47
CA PRO A 102 17.41 -1.09 13.89
C PRO A 102 18.84 -0.72 13.49
N GLY A 103 19.00 0.41 12.78
CA GLY A 103 20.31 0.87 12.29
C GLY A 103 20.73 0.29 10.94
N ASP A 104 19.85 -0.42 10.22
CA ASP A 104 20.13 -0.82 8.83
C ASP A 104 20.44 0.39 7.94
N SER A 105 21.48 0.30 7.12
CA SER A 105 21.93 1.42 6.28
C SER A 105 21.16 1.53 4.95
N ASN A 106 20.46 0.48 4.53
CA ASN A 106 19.71 0.44 3.27
C ASN A 106 18.27 0.96 3.47
N PHE A 107 17.65 0.63 4.60
CA PHE A 107 16.28 1.02 4.96
C PHE A 107 16.20 1.59 6.40
N PRO A 108 16.95 2.65 6.73
CA PRO A 108 17.17 3.10 8.11
C PRO A 108 15.91 3.55 8.88
N ARG A 109 14.82 3.84 8.17
CA ARG A 109 13.57 4.35 8.73
C ARG A 109 12.42 3.34 8.65
N SER A 110 12.63 2.20 8.02
CA SER A 110 11.58 1.20 7.78
C SER A 110 11.62 0.12 8.85
N LEU A 111 10.45 -0.34 9.29
CA LEU A 111 10.33 -1.52 10.16
C LEU A 111 10.37 -2.82 9.37
N PHE A 112 9.85 -2.77 8.15
CA PHE A 112 9.72 -3.90 7.25
C PHE A 112 10.04 -3.47 5.81
N THR A 113 10.35 -4.44 4.97
CA THR A 113 10.38 -4.31 3.51
C THR A 113 9.46 -5.34 2.90
N LEU A 114 9.00 -5.08 1.66
CA LEU A 114 8.46 -6.12 0.82
C LEU A 114 9.63 -6.90 0.22
N ALA A 115 9.78 -8.16 0.60
CA ALA A 115 10.72 -9.07 -0.04
C ALA A 115 10.01 -9.88 -1.11
N ALA A 116 10.67 -10.06 -2.25
CA ALA A 116 10.19 -10.90 -3.34
C ALA A 116 11.28 -11.89 -3.75
N ASN A 117 10.96 -13.18 -3.69
CA ASN A 117 11.83 -14.25 -4.16
C ASN A 117 11.34 -14.70 -5.54
N CYS A 118 12.17 -14.58 -6.57
CA CYS A 118 11.85 -15.01 -7.93
C CYS A 118 12.52 -16.35 -8.19
N ASN A 119 11.78 -17.45 -8.25
CA ASN A 119 12.35 -18.78 -8.52
C ASN A 119 11.35 -19.68 -9.25
N GLY A 120 11.87 -20.80 -9.76
CA GLY A 120 11.04 -21.90 -10.25
C GLY A 120 10.30 -21.57 -11.55
N ASN A 121 10.91 -20.82 -12.46
CA ASN A 121 10.38 -20.64 -13.80
C ASN A 121 10.34 -22.00 -14.54
N HIS A 122 9.16 -22.39 -15.03
CA HIS A 122 8.98 -23.60 -15.83
C HIS A 122 8.26 -23.32 -17.17
N ASN A 123 8.01 -22.06 -17.53
CA ASN A 123 7.37 -21.69 -18.79
C ASN A 123 8.18 -20.62 -19.52
N ALA A 124 8.72 -20.92 -20.70
CA ALA A 124 9.58 -19.99 -21.43
C ALA A 124 8.86 -18.67 -21.82
N ALA A 125 7.63 -18.74 -22.30
CA ALA A 125 6.93 -17.60 -22.92
C ALA A 125 5.93 -16.92 -21.99
N GLY A 126 5.18 -17.71 -21.21
CA GLY A 126 4.05 -17.24 -20.41
C GLY A 126 4.36 -17.05 -18.92
N HIS A 127 5.60 -17.26 -18.47
CA HIS A 127 5.94 -17.00 -17.07
C HIS A 127 5.84 -15.51 -16.76
N HIS A 128 5.36 -15.19 -15.56
CA HIS A 128 5.39 -13.85 -15.03
C HIS A 128 5.41 -13.88 -13.52
N PHE A 129 6.06 -12.88 -12.93
CA PHE A 129 5.95 -12.56 -11.53
C PHE A 129 6.06 -11.05 -11.37
N LEU A 130 5.05 -10.45 -10.75
CA LEU A 130 4.99 -9.01 -10.52
C LEU A 130 4.21 -8.71 -9.24
N PHE A 131 4.37 -7.49 -8.76
CA PHE A 131 3.40 -6.88 -7.87
C PHE A 131 3.00 -5.51 -8.40
N GLU A 132 1.80 -5.09 -8.04
CA GLU A 132 1.25 -3.82 -8.48
C GLU A 132 0.43 -3.16 -7.37
N GLN A 133 0.16 -1.88 -7.53
CA GLN A 133 -0.87 -1.22 -6.75
C GLN A 133 -1.83 -0.48 -7.67
N ARG A 134 -3.12 -0.69 -7.44
CA ARG A 134 -4.21 0.01 -8.14
C ARG A 134 -4.57 1.26 -7.35
N VAL A 135 -4.34 2.41 -7.94
CA VAL A 135 -4.74 3.71 -7.40
C VAL A 135 -6.12 4.07 -7.95
N GLU A 136 -7.05 4.40 -7.07
CA GLU A 136 -8.42 4.73 -7.46
C GLU A 136 -8.50 5.87 -8.47
N SER A 137 -9.51 5.73 -9.33
CA SER A 137 -9.86 6.60 -10.42
C SER A 137 -8.82 6.67 -11.53
N VAL A 138 -9.27 6.37 -12.75
CA VAL A 138 -8.45 6.54 -13.97
C VAL A 138 -8.15 8.02 -14.26
N ARG A 139 -8.84 8.95 -13.57
CA ARG A 139 -8.59 10.40 -13.62
C ARG A 139 -7.26 10.77 -12.96
N THR A 140 -6.76 9.94 -12.05
CA THR A 140 -5.48 10.18 -11.38
C THR A 140 -4.36 10.23 -12.41
N PHE A 141 -3.67 11.37 -12.49
CA PHE A 141 -2.59 11.69 -13.45
C PHE A 141 -2.98 11.67 -14.95
N ALA A 142 -4.25 11.53 -15.30
CA ALA A 142 -4.68 11.52 -16.70
C ALA A 142 -4.24 12.78 -17.44
N ALA A 143 -3.63 12.60 -18.62
CA ALA A 143 -3.10 13.69 -19.46
C ALA A 143 -2.09 14.62 -18.74
N SER A 144 -1.35 14.09 -17.75
CA SER A 144 -0.33 14.82 -17.01
C SER A 144 0.90 13.95 -16.74
N GLU A 145 2.05 14.59 -16.51
CA GLU A 145 3.24 13.89 -16.04
C GLU A 145 3.12 13.49 -14.57
N SER A 146 3.60 12.29 -14.28
CA SER A 146 3.74 11.77 -12.93
C SER A 146 5.02 10.97 -12.82
N THR A 147 5.56 10.82 -11.62
CA THR A 147 6.82 10.11 -11.40
C THR A 147 6.65 9.04 -10.33
N LEU A 148 6.99 7.79 -10.68
CA LEU A 148 7.16 6.69 -9.74
C LEU A 148 8.62 6.68 -9.27
N SER A 149 8.85 6.51 -7.98
CA SER A 149 10.18 6.31 -7.40
C SER A 149 10.15 5.30 -6.27
N PHE A 150 11.25 4.56 -6.08
CA PHE A 150 11.37 3.59 -4.99
C PHE A 150 12.81 3.14 -4.77
N LEU A 151 13.02 2.48 -3.63
CA LEU A 151 14.25 1.76 -3.32
C LEU A 151 14.09 0.28 -3.60
N VAL A 152 15.11 -0.32 -4.21
CA VAL A 152 15.25 -1.78 -4.35
C VAL A 152 16.66 -2.22 -3.96
N TYR A 153 16.74 -3.11 -2.98
CA TYR A 153 18.00 -3.74 -2.60
C TYR A 153 18.16 -5.08 -3.32
N ASN A 154 19.23 -5.20 -4.11
CA ASN A 154 19.63 -6.43 -4.77
C ASN A 154 20.72 -7.12 -3.95
N ALA A 155 20.34 -8.15 -3.19
CA ALA A 155 21.28 -8.96 -2.42
C ALA A 155 22.18 -9.85 -3.30
N GLY A 156 21.80 -10.06 -4.57
CA GLY A 156 22.55 -10.88 -5.52
C GLY A 156 23.62 -10.09 -6.28
N THR A 157 24.15 -10.70 -7.33
CA THR A 157 25.12 -10.05 -8.23
C THR A 157 24.46 -8.94 -9.06
N ALA A 158 25.27 -7.99 -9.52
CA ALA A 158 24.84 -6.98 -10.48
C ALA A 158 24.34 -7.63 -11.79
N GLY A 159 23.42 -6.95 -12.49
CA GLY A 159 22.89 -7.39 -13.78
C GLY A 159 21.48 -7.97 -13.72
N ARG A 160 20.92 -8.22 -12.52
CA ARG A 160 19.49 -8.53 -12.36
C ARG A 160 18.65 -7.36 -12.86
N LYS A 161 17.50 -7.65 -13.46
CA LYS A 161 16.62 -6.64 -14.02
C LYS A 161 15.26 -6.67 -13.37
N ILE A 162 14.59 -5.51 -13.38
CA ILE A 162 13.16 -5.37 -13.13
C ILE A 162 12.57 -4.53 -14.27
N ALA A 163 11.27 -4.65 -14.52
CA ALA A 163 10.57 -3.72 -15.40
C ALA A 163 9.45 -2.99 -14.66
N VAL A 164 9.23 -1.74 -15.01
CA VAL A 164 8.10 -0.94 -14.52
C VAL A 164 7.13 -0.74 -15.67
N GLU A 165 5.83 -0.86 -15.40
CA GLU A 165 4.75 -0.60 -16.34
C GLU A 165 3.64 0.21 -15.66
N PHE A 166 2.91 1.02 -16.45
CA PHE A 166 1.69 1.68 -16.03
C PHE A 166 0.48 1.24 -16.85
N LEU A 167 -0.69 1.25 -16.22
CA LEU A 167 -1.95 0.89 -16.85
C LEU A 167 -3.06 1.89 -16.49
N GLN A 168 -4.05 2.00 -17.38
CA GLN A 168 -5.32 2.66 -17.12
C GLN A 168 -6.46 1.65 -17.26
N ARG A 169 -7.14 1.33 -16.16
CA ARG A 169 -8.33 0.48 -16.13
C ARG A 169 -9.56 1.37 -15.98
N PHE A 170 -10.51 1.28 -16.90
CA PHE A 170 -11.70 2.13 -16.92
C PHE A 170 -12.89 1.53 -16.14
N GLY A 171 -12.65 0.52 -15.32
CA GLY A 171 -13.67 -0.15 -14.51
C GLY A 171 -14.50 -1.18 -15.30
N THR A 172 -15.27 -1.97 -14.56
CA THR A 172 -16.08 -3.08 -15.09
C THR A 172 -17.18 -2.55 -16.01
N GLY A 173 -17.20 -2.97 -17.28
CA GLY A 173 -18.11 -2.43 -18.30
C GLY A 173 -17.69 -1.07 -18.87
N GLY A 174 -16.50 -0.57 -18.52
CA GLY A 174 -15.89 0.61 -19.10
C GLY A 174 -15.14 0.31 -20.40
N SER A 175 -14.39 1.30 -20.89
CA SER A 175 -13.48 1.12 -22.02
C SER A 175 -12.40 0.05 -21.74
N PRO A 176 -11.83 -0.59 -22.78
CA PRO A 176 -10.73 -1.55 -22.61
C PRO A 176 -9.56 -0.95 -21.82
N THR A 177 -8.97 -1.76 -20.94
CA THR A 177 -7.76 -1.40 -20.20
C THR A 177 -6.64 -1.05 -21.16
N VAL A 178 -5.99 0.08 -20.93
CA VAL A 178 -4.76 0.45 -21.63
C VAL A 178 -3.59 -0.10 -20.82
N THR A 179 -2.84 -1.02 -21.42
CA THR A 179 -1.62 -1.60 -20.86
C THR A 179 -0.38 -1.05 -21.58
N ALA A 180 0.81 -1.46 -21.16
CA ALA A 180 2.09 -1.13 -21.77
C ALA A 180 2.33 0.37 -21.90
N ILE A 181 1.88 1.17 -20.93
CA ILE A 181 2.12 2.61 -20.93
C ILE A 181 3.58 2.84 -20.50
N GLN A 182 4.41 3.20 -21.46
CA GLN A 182 5.83 3.55 -21.31
C GLN A 182 6.63 2.58 -20.40
N PRO A 183 6.63 1.27 -20.69
CA PRO A 183 7.37 0.32 -19.88
C PRO A 183 8.87 0.57 -19.97
N GLU A 184 9.59 0.31 -18.88
CA GLU A 184 11.05 0.47 -18.83
C GLU A 184 11.71 -0.63 -18.02
N VAL A 185 12.83 -1.15 -18.53
CA VAL A 185 13.67 -2.15 -17.86
C VAL A 185 14.82 -1.45 -17.15
N PHE A 186 14.95 -1.68 -15.86
CA PHE A 186 16.07 -1.21 -15.04
C PHE A 186 17.02 -2.36 -14.75
N THR A 187 18.31 -2.17 -15.04
CA THR A 187 19.37 -3.12 -14.64
C THR A 187 19.92 -2.70 -13.28
N LEU A 188 19.86 -3.60 -12.31
CA LEU A 188 20.24 -3.36 -10.93
C LEU A 188 21.72 -3.66 -10.71
N VAL A 189 22.40 -2.78 -9.99
CA VAL A 189 23.70 -3.09 -9.38
C VAL A 189 23.49 -3.99 -8.15
N GLN A 190 24.57 -4.58 -7.65
CA GLN A 190 24.54 -5.20 -6.33
C GLN A 190 24.35 -4.12 -5.26
N GLY A 191 23.53 -4.40 -4.25
CA GLY A 191 23.22 -3.47 -3.17
C GLY A 191 22.00 -2.60 -3.46
N LEU A 192 21.96 -1.41 -2.84
CA LEU A 192 20.82 -0.51 -2.92
C LEU A 192 20.79 0.23 -4.26
N ASN A 193 19.63 0.20 -4.92
CA ASN A 193 19.33 0.93 -6.13
C ASN A 193 18.16 1.88 -5.87
N ARG A 194 18.22 3.10 -6.39
CA ARG A 194 17.09 4.04 -6.40
C ARG A 194 16.54 4.11 -7.82
N ILE A 195 15.27 3.74 -7.97
CA ILE A 195 14.57 3.74 -9.25
C ILE A 195 13.69 4.98 -9.33
N SER A 196 13.66 5.61 -10.50
CA SER A 196 12.79 6.75 -10.80
C SER A 196 12.32 6.64 -12.25
N LYS A 197 11.00 6.71 -12.47
CA LYS A 197 10.38 6.65 -13.77
C LYS A 197 9.31 7.73 -13.90
N THR A 198 9.55 8.71 -14.75
CA THR A 198 8.53 9.68 -15.18
C THR A 198 7.68 9.05 -16.29
N VAL A 199 6.36 9.22 -16.19
CA VAL A 199 5.39 8.72 -17.14
C VAL A 199 4.35 9.79 -17.46
N SER A 200 3.95 9.86 -18.73
CA SER A 200 2.77 10.59 -19.18
C SER A 200 1.62 9.61 -19.40
N LEU A 201 0.59 9.63 -18.54
CA LEU A 201 -0.58 8.79 -18.76
C LEU A 201 -1.45 9.37 -19.90
N PRO A 202 -1.99 8.52 -20.80
CA PRO A 202 -2.84 8.98 -21.88
C PRO A 202 -4.06 9.77 -21.39
N SER A 203 -4.57 10.63 -22.27
CA SER A 203 -5.85 11.30 -22.05
C SER A 203 -6.98 10.27 -21.98
N ILE A 204 -7.92 10.53 -21.07
CA ILE A 204 -9.14 9.73 -20.90
C ILE A 204 -10.33 10.33 -21.66
N TYR A 205 -10.12 11.38 -22.44
CA TYR A 205 -11.17 12.00 -23.26
C TYR A 205 -11.76 10.98 -24.25
N GLY A 206 -13.09 10.90 -24.32
CA GLY A 206 -13.81 9.94 -25.16
C GLY A 206 -13.82 8.50 -24.64
N LYS A 207 -13.28 8.23 -23.45
CA LYS A 207 -13.37 6.92 -22.79
C LYS A 207 -14.62 6.83 -21.91
N THR A 208 -15.18 5.63 -21.81
CA THR A 208 -16.31 5.30 -20.93
C THR A 208 -15.79 4.76 -19.61
N LEU A 209 -16.26 5.33 -18.50
CA LEU A 209 -16.05 4.78 -17.16
C LEU A 209 -17.15 3.76 -16.86
N GLY A 210 -16.74 2.56 -16.46
CA GLY A 210 -17.60 1.48 -16.00
C GLY A 210 -17.88 1.57 -14.50
N GLY A 211 -18.20 0.42 -13.90
CA GLY A 211 -18.35 0.25 -12.45
C GLY A 211 -17.21 0.91 -11.67
N GLY A 212 -17.49 1.35 -10.44
CA GLY A 212 -16.59 2.18 -9.62
C GLY A 212 -15.31 1.48 -9.11
N ASP A 213 -14.65 0.70 -9.96
CA ASP A 213 -13.36 0.05 -9.82
C ASP A 213 -12.34 0.54 -10.88
N ASP A 214 -12.61 1.69 -11.49
CA ASP A 214 -11.66 2.38 -12.36
C ASP A 214 -10.41 2.82 -11.59
N SER A 215 -9.24 2.67 -12.22
CA SER A 215 -7.96 2.87 -11.57
C SER A 215 -6.83 3.16 -12.55
N VAL A 216 -5.79 3.82 -12.04
CA VAL A 216 -4.46 3.80 -12.64
C VAL A 216 -3.59 2.82 -11.85
N ILE A 217 -2.70 2.11 -12.52
CA ILE A 217 -1.94 1.01 -11.92
C ILE A 217 -0.47 1.24 -12.21
N CYS A 218 0.39 1.09 -11.19
CA CYS A 218 1.82 0.91 -11.39
C CYS A 218 2.19 -0.54 -11.05
N ALA A 219 2.86 -1.22 -11.97
CA ALA A 219 3.29 -2.60 -11.83
C ALA A 219 4.82 -2.69 -11.88
N VAL A 220 5.40 -3.45 -10.96
CA VAL A 220 6.82 -3.81 -10.94
C VAL A 220 6.93 -5.29 -11.29
N TRP A 221 7.42 -5.56 -12.48
CA TRP A 221 7.70 -6.88 -13.01
C TRP A 221 9.06 -7.35 -12.52
N LEU A 222 9.05 -8.53 -11.91
CA LEU A 222 10.22 -9.16 -11.33
C LEU A 222 10.74 -10.29 -12.21
N SER A 223 9.90 -10.87 -13.07
CA SER A 223 10.27 -11.85 -14.09
C SER A 223 9.17 -11.88 -15.16
N ALA A 224 9.50 -12.01 -16.44
CA ALA A 224 8.50 -12.10 -17.50
C ALA A 224 9.01 -12.79 -18.77
N GLY A 225 8.20 -13.68 -19.32
CA GLY A 225 8.46 -14.35 -20.59
C GLY A 225 8.05 -13.50 -21.81
N SER A 226 8.31 -14.06 -23.00
CA SER A 226 8.15 -13.34 -24.28
C SER A 226 6.74 -12.85 -24.57
N ASP A 227 5.71 -13.50 -24.02
CA ASP A 227 4.30 -13.10 -24.21
C ASP A 227 4.03 -11.71 -23.62
N PHE A 228 4.87 -11.26 -22.68
CA PHE A 228 4.76 -9.97 -22.01
C PHE A 228 5.81 -8.95 -22.48
N ASN A 229 6.53 -9.20 -23.59
CA ASN A 229 7.58 -8.30 -24.07
C ASN A 229 7.07 -6.88 -24.34
N ALA A 230 5.86 -6.74 -24.87
CA ALA A 230 5.24 -5.43 -25.09
C ALA A 230 5.01 -4.64 -23.78
N ARG A 231 4.79 -5.35 -22.67
CA ARG A 231 4.51 -4.78 -21.33
C ARG A 231 5.76 -4.58 -20.49
N THR A 232 6.85 -5.28 -20.83
CA THR A 232 8.05 -5.35 -19.98
C THR A 232 9.33 -4.92 -20.69
N GLY A 233 9.26 -4.49 -21.95
CA GLY A 233 10.46 -4.14 -22.73
C GLY A 233 11.42 -5.31 -22.92
N GLY A 234 10.93 -6.56 -22.85
CA GLY A 234 11.77 -7.76 -22.94
C GLY A 234 12.57 -8.06 -21.67
N LEU A 235 11.93 -7.96 -20.49
CA LEU A 235 12.58 -8.21 -19.19
C LEU A 235 13.28 -9.57 -19.11
N GLY A 236 12.64 -10.63 -19.64
CA GLY A 236 13.13 -12.00 -19.58
C GLY A 236 13.02 -12.61 -18.18
N ALA A 237 13.44 -13.88 -18.09
CA ALA A 237 13.45 -14.61 -16.83
C ALA A 237 14.48 -14.03 -15.85
N GLN A 238 14.05 -13.82 -14.61
CA GLN A 238 14.93 -13.42 -13.50
C GLN A 238 14.88 -14.47 -12.38
N ALA A 239 15.93 -14.48 -11.56
CA ALA A 239 16.02 -15.37 -10.40
C ALA A 239 16.65 -14.69 -9.18
N GLY A 240 16.22 -15.11 -7.99
CA GLY A 240 16.69 -14.70 -6.67
C GLY A 240 15.85 -13.59 -6.02
N GLN A 241 16.38 -13.04 -4.92
CA GLN A 241 15.60 -12.22 -4.00
C GLN A 241 15.89 -10.72 -4.09
N LEU A 242 14.83 -9.92 -4.05
CA LEU A 242 14.85 -8.45 -4.01
C LEU A 242 14.05 -7.95 -2.80
N TYR A 243 14.43 -6.77 -2.29
CA TYR A 243 13.74 -6.11 -1.18
C TYR A 243 13.36 -4.68 -1.58
N PHE A 244 12.14 -4.28 -1.30
CA PHE A 244 11.58 -3.00 -1.73
C PHE A 244 11.17 -2.14 -0.54
N GLY A 245 11.31 -0.83 -0.71
CA GLY A 245 10.87 0.19 0.25
C GLY A 245 10.68 1.55 -0.41
N GLU A 246 10.12 2.50 0.33
CA GLU A 246 9.94 3.89 -0.10
C GLU A 246 9.24 4.06 -1.48
N MET A 247 8.24 3.23 -1.81
CA MET A 247 7.51 3.35 -3.08
C MET A 247 6.57 4.56 -3.10
N GLN A 248 6.81 5.47 -4.04
CA GLN A 248 6.05 6.69 -4.21
C GLN A 248 5.67 6.93 -5.66
N TRP A 249 4.38 7.24 -5.91
CA TRP A 249 3.92 7.72 -7.21
C TRP A 249 3.21 9.06 -7.05
N GLU A 250 3.77 10.12 -7.64
CA GLU A 250 3.33 11.50 -7.42
C GLU A 250 3.21 12.29 -8.73
N ALA A 251 2.49 13.41 -8.69
CA ALA A 251 2.36 14.29 -9.85
C ALA A 251 3.68 15.04 -10.13
N GLY A 252 3.95 15.29 -11.41
CA GLY A 252 5.11 16.06 -11.87
C GLY A 252 6.21 15.22 -12.49
N ALA A 253 7.15 15.91 -13.11
CA ALA A 253 8.20 15.33 -13.94
C ALA A 253 9.41 14.78 -13.17
N ARG A 254 9.45 14.97 -11.83
CA ARG A 254 10.60 14.64 -10.98
C ARG A 254 10.15 13.95 -9.71
N ALA A 255 10.91 12.93 -9.31
CA ALA A 255 10.74 12.28 -8.02
C ALA A 255 11.16 13.23 -6.89
N THR A 256 10.31 13.37 -5.89
CA THR A 256 10.62 14.08 -4.64
C THR A 256 11.05 13.07 -3.57
N ARG A 257 11.40 13.56 -2.37
CA ARG A 257 11.66 12.66 -1.24
C ARG A 257 10.40 11.88 -0.87
N PHE A 258 10.59 10.66 -0.38
CA PHE A 258 9.49 9.79 0.04
C PHE A 258 8.63 10.48 1.13
N GLU A 259 7.32 10.48 0.92
CA GLU A 259 6.32 10.98 1.87
C GLU A 259 6.17 10.01 3.03
N TRP A 260 6.69 10.40 4.20
CA TRP A 260 6.47 9.67 5.44
C TRP A 260 5.13 10.08 6.06
N ARG A 261 4.19 9.15 6.14
CA ARG A 261 2.93 9.33 6.89
C ARG A 261 3.07 8.79 8.31
N SER A 262 2.26 9.30 9.22
CA SER A 262 2.15 8.69 10.54
C SER A 262 1.56 7.27 10.41
N PRO A 263 1.94 6.31 11.27
CA PRO A 263 1.39 4.96 11.22
C PRO A 263 -0.14 4.92 11.30
N ALA A 264 -0.75 5.82 12.07
CA ALA A 264 -2.20 5.93 12.17
C ALA A 264 -2.87 6.40 10.86
N HIS A 265 -2.27 7.36 10.15
CA HIS A 265 -2.79 7.83 8.87
C HIS A 265 -2.66 6.72 7.80
N GLU A 266 -1.49 6.07 7.71
CA GLU A 266 -1.29 4.98 6.74
C GLU A 266 -2.26 3.82 7.01
N LEU A 267 -2.48 3.47 8.28
CA LEU A 267 -3.45 2.44 8.66
C LEU A 267 -4.89 2.81 8.27
N ALA A 268 -5.30 4.06 8.47
CA ALA A 268 -6.63 4.52 8.06
C ALA A 268 -6.82 4.43 6.53
N LEU A 269 -5.79 4.77 5.74
CA LEU A 269 -5.81 4.63 4.29
C LEU A 269 -5.91 3.16 3.85
N CYS A 270 -5.17 2.25 4.50
CA CYS A 270 -5.28 0.81 4.28
C CYS A 270 -6.67 0.27 4.66
N GLN A 271 -7.22 0.70 5.80
CA GLN A 271 -8.51 0.23 6.32
C GLN A 271 -9.72 0.64 5.47
N ARG A 272 -9.56 1.64 4.60
CA ARG A 272 -10.57 1.95 3.58
C ARG A 272 -10.76 0.78 2.58
N TYR A 273 -9.74 -0.06 2.37
CA TYR A 273 -9.80 -1.17 1.41
C TYR A 273 -9.83 -2.52 2.09
N TYR A 274 -9.15 -2.66 3.23
CA TYR A 274 -9.22 -3.87 4.03
C TYR A 274 -9.02 -3.60 5.49
N GLN A 275 -9.93 -4.15 6.26
CA GLN A 275 -9.87 -4.13 7.70
C GLN A 275 -10.31 -5.46 8.27
N LYS A 276 -9.95 -5.64 9.53
CA LYS A 276 -10.30 -6.82 10.30
C LYS A 276 -10.61 -6.40 11.72
N SER A 277 -11.44 -7.17 12.42
CA SER A 277 -11.71 -6.94 13.84
C SER A 277 -10.59 -7.46 14.76
N PHE A 278 -9.65 -8.22 14.22
CA PHE A 278 -8.46 -8.67 14.97
C PHE A 278 -7.56 -7.47 15.34
N PRO A 279 -6.70 -7.62 16.37
CA PRO A 279 -5.52 -6.77 16.53
C PRO A 279 -4.76 -6.62 15.22
N VAL A 280 -4.20 -5.45 14.96
CA VAL A 280 -3.58 -5.12 13.66
C VAL A 280 -2.47 -6.12 13.32
N THR A 281 -1.67 -6.52 14.30
CA THR A 281 -0.53 -7.45 14.15
C THR A 281 -0.92 -8.92 14.10
N GLU A 282 -2.17 -9.29 14.42
CA GLU A 282 -2.62 -10.68 14.47
C GLU A 282 -3.16 -11.13 13.11
N VAL A 283 -2.57 -12.15 12.51
CA VAL A 283 -3.09 -12.73 11.24
C VAL A 283 -4.46 -13.38 11.49
N PRO A 284 -5.48 -13.11 10.64
CA PRO A 284 -6.80 -13.71 10.78
C PRO A 284 -6.76 -15.23 10.91
N ASN A 285 -7.44 -15.77 11.92
CA ASN A 285 -7.53 -17.19 12.21
C ASN A 285 -8.86 -17.51 12.94
N SER A 286 -9.25 -18.79 13.02
CA SER A 286 -10.53 -19.21 13.62
C SER A 286 -10.40 -19.76 15.05
N ARG A 287 -9.37 -19.33 15.80
CA ARG A 287 -9.07 -19.78 17.18
C ARG A 287 -8.50 -18.65 18.05
N SER A 288 -8.76 -17.40 17.70
CA SER A 288 -8.14 -16.27 18.38
C SER A 288 -8.73 -16.07 19.77
N SER A 289 -7.88 -15.89 20.76
CA SER A 289 -8.28 -15.49 22.12
C SER A 289 -8.59 -13.99 22.25
N SER A 290 -8.50 -13.22 21.16
CA SER A 290 -8.78 -11.78 21.14
C SER A 290 -10.16 -11.44 20.57
N ALA A 291 -11.07 -12.42 20.52
CA ALA A 291 -12.36 -12.31 19.87
C ALA A 291 -13.19 -11.12 20.37
N VAL A 292 -13.80 -10.41 19.41
CA VAL A 292 -14.66 -9.28 19.74
C VAL A 292 -16.00 -9.84 20.22
N HIS A 293 -16.34 -9.52 21.47
CA HIS A 293 -17.62 -9.88 22.04
C HIS A 293 -18.68 -8.86 21.61
N ARG A 294 -19.86 -9.35 21.20
CA ARG A 294 -20.96 -8.53 20.70
C ARG A 294 -22.28 -8.98 21.31
N ASN A 295 -23.15 -8.00 21.58
CA ASN A 295 -24.55 -8.27 21.84
C ASN A 295 -25.28 -8.52 20.52
N ALA A 296 -26.09 -9.57 20.47
CA ALA A 296 -27.03 -9.86 19.40
C ALA A 296 -28.45 -10.00 19.96
N VAL A 297 -29.46 -9.76 19.14
CA VAL A 297 -30.87 -9.93 19.54
C VAL A 297 -31.46 -11.13 18.82
N ALA A 298 -31.97 -12.09 19.58
CA ALA A 298 -32.68 -13.25 19.04
C ALA A 298 -34.07 -12.86 18.55
N PHE A 299 -34.40 -13.18 17.30
CA PHE A 299 -35.74 -12.93 16.75
C PHE A 299 -36.56 -14.23 16.59
N ASN A 300 -35.92 -15.38 16.81
CA ASN A 300 -36.57 -16.68 17.02
C ASN A 300 -35.66 -17.55 17.92
N SER A 301 -36.08 -18.79 18.23
CA SER A 301 -35.35 -19.67 19.15
C SER A 301 -34.06 -20.27 18.60
N GLY A 302 -33.81 -20.14 17.29
CA GLY A 302 -32.64 -20.71 16.60
C GLY A 302 -31.77 -19.68 15.89
N THR A 303 -32.10 -18.38 15.93
CA THR A 303 -31.36 -17.34 15.21
C THR A 303 -31.37 -16.01 15.96
N CYS A 304 -30.22 -15.36 15.99
CA CYS A 304 -30.04 -14.01 16.49
C CYS A 304 -29.37 -13.13 15.44
N ARG A 305 -29.58 -11.81 15.56
CA ARG A 305 -29.02 -10.81 14.66
C ARG A 305 -28.01 -9.94 15.38
N VAL A 306 -26.88 -9.71 14.73
CA VAL A 306 -25.82 -8.84 15.20
C VAL A 306 -25.51 -7.77 14.18
N VAL A 307 -25.22 -6.57 14.67
CA VAL A 307 -24.76 -5.43 13.87
C VAL A 307 -23.34 -5.11 14.26
N ALA A 308 -22.50 -4.84 13.28
CA ALA A 308 -21.13 -4.40 13.52
C ALA A 308 -20.78 -3.26 12.58
N GLU A 309 -20.37 -2.15 13.18
CA GLU A 309 -19.76 -1.03 12.48
C GLU A 309 -18.29 -1.35 12.16
N PHE A 310 -17.86 -0.75 11.06
CA PHE A 310 -16.50 -0.75 10.60
C PHE A 310 -15.67 0.34 11.29
N LYS A 311 -14.34 0.17 11.33
CA LYS A 311 -13.42 1.14 11.95
C LYS A 311 -13.47 2.52 11.27
N GLY A 312 -13.90 2.54 10.01
CA GLY A 312 -14.21 3.73 9.22
C GLY A 312 -14.97 3.34 7.95
N THR A 313 -15.36 4.34 7.17
CA THR A 313 -16.02 4.11 5.88
C THR A 313 -15.07 3.43 4.90
N MET A 314 -15.44 2.23 4.44
CA MET A 314 -14.75 1.50 3.40
C MET A 314 -14.98 2.12 2.02
N ARG A 315 -14.12 1.80 1.05
CA ARG A 315 -14.20 2.27 -0.33
C ARG A 315 -15.55 1.93 -0.97
N SER A 316 -15.95 0.68 -0.81
CA SER A 316 -17.18 0.10 -1.37
C SER A 316 -17.75 -0.90 -0.37
N THR A 317 -18.90 -1.48 -0.69
CA THR A 317 -19.46 -2.59 0.08
C THR A 317 -18.47 -3.76 0.08
N PRO A 318 -17.91 -4.16 1.24
CA PRO A 318 -16.87 -5.17 1.29
C PRO A 318 -17.44 -6.59 1.16
N LYS A 319 -16.58 -7.50 0.70
CA LYS A 319 -16.74 -8.94 0.92
C LYS A 319 -16.35 -9.25 2.37
N LEU A 320 -17.23 -9.94 3.08
CA LEU A 320 -17.05 -10.27 4.49
C LEU A 320 -16.67 -11.74 4.66
N LEU A 321 -15.69 -12.01 5.53
CA LEU A 321 -15.46 -13.34 6.07
C LEU A 321 -15.58 -13.28 7.59
N PHE A 322 -16.09 -14.36 8.18
CA PHE A 322 -16.34 -14.47 9.61
C PHE A 322 -15.50 -15.59 10.20
N HIS A 323 -14.92 -15.35 11.37
CA HIS A 323 -13.95 -16.23 12.00
C HIS A 323 -14.33 -16.48 13.46
N ALA A 324 -14.22 -17.74 13.89
CA ALA A 324 -14.59 -18.09 15.25
C ALA A 324 -13.55 -17.53 16.22
N GLY A 325 -14.02 -17.11 17.39
CA GLY A 325 -13.15 -16.91 18.53
C GLY A 325 -12.71 -18.24 19.14
N GLY A 326 -11.73 -18.14 20.05
CA GLY A 326 -11.18 -19.25 20.83
C GLY A 326 -12.06 -19.64 22.04
N GLU A 327 -13.16 -18.94 22.27
CA GLU A 327 -14.07 -19.20 23.38
C GLU A 327 -14.64 -20.63 23.33
N GLY A 328 -14.56 -21.33 24.47
CA GLY A 328 -14.99 -22.73 24.62
C GLY A 328 -14.09 -23.77 23.94
N GLY A 329 -12.93 -23.36 23.38
CA GLY A 329 -11.97 -24.26 22.77
C GLY A 329 -12.43 -24.87 21.45
N ASP A 330 -12.04 -26.13 21.22
CA ASP A 330 -12.30 -26.86 19.98
C ASP A 330 -13.73 -27.42 19.93
N ILE A 331 -14.69 -26.56 19.54
CA ILE A 331 -16.12 -26.89 19.43
C ILE A 331 -16.51 -27.25 17.98
N GLY A 332 -15.54 -27.65 17.15
CA GLY A 332 -15.76 -28.11 15.78
C GLY A 332 -15.80 -27.01 14.69
N SER A 333 -15.48 -27.42 13.47
CA SER A 333 -15.48 -26.62 12.23
C SER A 333 -16.69 -26.97 11.35
N PRO A 334 -17.27 -26.02 10.58
CA PRO A 334 -16.97 -24.59 10.55
C PRO A 334 -17.87 -23.83 11.53
N SER A 335 -17.28 -23.32 12.62
CA SER A 335 -17.92 -22.29 13.44
C SER A 335 -17.52 -20.94 12.88
N PHE A 336 -18.49 -20.13 12.47
CA PHE A 336 -18.19 -18.76 12.03
C PHE A 336 -18.00 -17.90 13.25
N TRP A 337 -18.97 -17.79 14.16
CA TRP A 337 -18.83 -17.13 15.46
C TRP A 337 -19.22 -18.11 16.57
N ARG A 338 -19.05 -17.71 17.83
CA ARG A 338 -19.49 -18.44 19.02
C ARG A 338 -20.68 -17.74 19.64
N TYR A 339 -21.56 -18.49 20.29
CA TYR A 339 -22.59 -17.94 21.17
C TYR A 339 -22.48 -18.54 22.57
N TYR A 340 -22.80 -17.76 23.59
CA TYR A 340 -22.83 -18.23 24.97
C TYR A 340 -24.21 -18.82 25.29
N ASP A 341 -24.26 -20.11 25.59
CA ASP A 341 -25.44 -20.79 26.10
C ASP A 341 -25.51 -20.60 27.62
N ALA A 342 -26.33 -19.66 28.06
CA ALA A 342 -26.52 -19.34 29.47
C ALA A 342 -27.14 -20.49 30.27
N ALA A 343 -27.95 -21.35 29.65
CA ALA A 343 -28.56 -22.49 30.34
C ALA A 343 -27.52 -23.58 30.61
N GLY A 344 -26.60 -23.81 29.67
CA GLY A 344 -25.51 -24.77 29.79
C GLY A 344 -24.22 -24.20 30.38
N GLY A 345 -24.13 -22.89 30.62
CA GLY A 345 -22.92 -22.21 31.12
C GLY A 345 -21.71 -22.32 30.18
N THR A 346 -21.92 -22.56 28.88
CA THR A 346 -20.85 -22.94 27.95
C THR A 346 -20.94 -22.17 26.64
N TRP A 347 -19.78 -21.98 26.00
CA TRP A 347 -19.73 -21.47 24.63
C TRP A 347 -20.07 -22.58 23.64
N ARG A 348 -20.81 -22.23 22.59
CA ARG A 348 -21.21 -23.15 21.52
C ARG A 348 -20.88 -22.58 20.15
N ALA A 349 -20.78 -23.48 19.18
CA ALA A 349 -20.60 -23.14 17.77
C ALA A 349 -21.83 -22.36 17.25
N GLY A 350 -21.59 -21.19 16.67
CA GLY A 350 -22.58 -20.41 15.93
C GLY A 350 -22.37 -20.54 14.42
N THR A 351 -23.47 -20.72 13.70
CA THR A 351 -23.45 -20.82 12.24
C THR A 351 -23.90 -19.50 11.63
N LEU A 352 -23.12 -18.90 10.74
CA LEU A 352 -23.60 -17.76 9.96
C LEU A 352 -24.71 -18.24 9.03
N THR A 353 -25.93 -17.75 9.22
CA THR A 353 -27.09 -18.16 8.40
C THR A 353 -27.36 -17.17 7.29
N ASN A 354 -27.09 -15.88 7.50
CA ASN A 354 -27.30 -14.85 6.50
C ASN A 354 -26.44 -13.60 6.77
N VAL A 355 -26.03 -12.91 5.69
CA VAL A 355 -25.58 -11.51 5.77
C VAL A 355 -26.74 -10.65 5.26
N VAL A 356 -27.51 -10.11 6.21
CA VAL A 356 -28.76 -9.38 5.96
C VAL A 356 -28.49 -8.04 5.29
N MET A 357 -27.40 -7.41 5.67
CA MET A 357 -26.97 -6.13 5.11
C MET A 357 -25.44 -6.06 5.12
N ALA A 358 -24.87 -5.53 4.05
CA ALA A 358 -23.52 -5.03 4.02
C ALA A 358 -23.52 -3.67 3.31
N THR A 359 -22.91 -2.68 3.92
CA THR A 359 -22.66 -1.34 3.35
C THR A 359 -21.17 -1.05 3.45
N SER A 360 -20.72 0.14 3.04
CA SER A 360 -19.35 0.58 3.30
C SER A 360 -19.07 0.94 4.77
N GLN A 361 -20.08 0.97 5.64
CA GLN A 361 -19.92 1.43 7.04
C GLN A 361 -20.22 0.37 8.09
N ALA A 362 -21.04 -0.62 7.75
CA ALA A 362 -21.45 -1.65 8.67
C ALA A 362 -21.94 -2.90 7.94
N PHE A 363 -22.12 -3.97 8.71
CA PHE A 363 -22.90 -5.13 8.30
C PHE A 363 -23.91 -5.54 9.37
N MET A 364 -24.93 -6.25 8.93
CA MET A 364 -25.84 -7.01 9.79
C MET A 364 -25.80 -8.48 9.38
N ALA A 365 -25.60 -9.36 10.36
CA ALA A 365 -25.49 -10.80 10.15
C ALA A 365 -26.44 -11.54 11.08
N ASP A 366 -27.00 -12.64 10.57
CA ASP A 366 -27.79 -13.58 11.34
C ASP A 366 -26.92 -14.78 11.71
N VAL A 367 -26.92 -15.13 12.99
CA VAL A 367 -26.17 -16.23 13.57
C VAL A 367 -27.14 -17.25 14.14
N GLY A 368 -27.07 -18.45 13.59
CA GLY A 368 -27.79 -19.64 14.01
C GLY A 368 -27.20 -20.25 15.27
N GLY A 369 -28.09 -20.73 16.13
CA GLY A 369 -27.79 -21.46 17.34
C GLY A 369 -29.04 -22.17 17.85
N ALA A 370 -29.12 -22.42 19.15
CA ALA A 370 -30.26 -23.12 19.75
C ALA A 370 -30.57 -22.57 21.15
N GLY A 371 -31.86 -22.62 21.51
CA GLY A 371 -32.33 -22.29 22.87
C GLY A 371 -32.39 -20.79 23.15
N PHE A 372 -32.42 -19.94 22.13
CA PHE A 372 -32.50 -18.50 22.33
C PHE A 372 -33.89 -18.08 22.82
N LEU A 373 -33.93 -17.17 23.79
CA LEU A 373 -35.17 -16.48 24.16
C LEU A 373 -35.54 -15.49 23.07
N VAL A 374 -36.77 -15.58 22.53
CA VAL A 374 -37.25 -14.64 21.51
C VAL A 374 -37.26 -13.21 22.08
N SER A 375 -36.72 -12.26 21.33
CA SER A 375 -36.42 -10.88 21.74
C SER A 375 -35.38 -10.76 22.88
N GLY A 376 -34.68 -11.84 23.19
CA GLY A 376 -33.62 -11.87 24.20
C GLY A 376 -32.25 -11.47 23.63
N SER A 377 -31.36 -11.04 24.52
CA SER A 377 -29.94 -10.81 24.20
C SER A 377 -29.17 -12.14 24.13
N VAL A 378 -28.31 -12.26 23.13
CA VAL A 378 -27.35 -13.36 22.97
C VAL A 378 -25.95 -12.77 22.96
N LEU A 379 -25.07 -13.32 23.80
CA LEU A 379 -23.66 -12.95 23.79
C LEU A 379 -22.94 -13.75 22.69
N LEU A 380 -22.37 -13.03 21.72
CA LEU A 380 -21.57 -13.61 20.64
C LEU A 380 -20.09 -13.27 20.81
N ALA A 381 -19.22 -14.15 20.33
CA ALA A 381 -17.78 -13.90 20.23
C ALA A 381 -17.26 -14.35 18.86
N GLY A 382 -16.51 -13.48 18.20
CA GLY A 382 -15.89 -13.81 16.93
C GLY A 382 -15.23 -12.61 16.27
N HIS A 383 -14.70 -12.86 15.09
CA HIS A 383 -14.05 -11.84 14.28
C HIS A 383 -14.61 -11.80 12.86
N TYR A 384 -14.30 -10.72 12.17
CA TYR A 384 -14.53 -10.57 10.75
C TYR A 384 -13.29 -10.01 10.04
N THR A 385 -13.21 -10.29 8.74
CA THR A 385 -12.43 -9.51 7.78
C THR A 385 -13.39 -8.91 6.75
N ALA A 386 -13.06 -7.71 6.27
CA ALA A 386 -13.85 -6.97 5.30
C ALA A 386 -12.90 -6.49 4.19
N ASP A 387 -13.12 -6.97 2.96
CA ASP A 387 -12.29 -6.67 1.80
C ASP A 387 -13.09 -5.92 0.73
N ALA A 388 -12.67 -4.69 0.44
CA ALA A 388 -13.23 -3.78 -0.56
C ALA A 388 -12.17 -3.35 -1.58
N GLU A 389 -11.19 -4.20 -1.90
CA GLU A 389 -10.15 -3.90 -2.88
C GLU A 389 -10.68 -3.70 -4.33
N LEU A 390 -9.79 -3.32 -5.26
CA LEU A 390 -10.08 -2.93 -6.66
C LEU A 390 -9.86 -4.02 -7.71
#